data_AF-A0A1H1P5J5-F1
#
_entry.id   AF-A0A1H1P5J5-F1
#
_cell.length_a   1.000
_cell.length_b   1.000
_cell.length_c   1.000
_cell.angle_alpha   90.00
_cell.angle_beta   90.00
_cell.angle_gamma   90.00
#
_symmetry.space_group_name_H-M   'P 1'
#
loop_
_entity.id
_entity.type
_entity.pdbx_description
1 polymer ?
#
loop_
_entity_poly.entity_id
_entity_poly.type
_entity_poly.pdbx_seq_one_letter_code
_entity_poly.pdbx_strand_id
1 'polypeptide(L)'
;MNEAKMTELTQAEDMAYFRADLCLYSPESYCLDEKKGICNDMMATSKAVLDTMCNDFEQHSPRCSRQAPGHALCLRRRKPPSGGGMSSWAKEARSTTS
;
A
#
# COMPACT_ATOMS: atom_id res chain seq x y z
N MET A 1 -11.24 -4.22 17.34
CA MET A 1 -11.57 -3.38 16.18
C MET A 1 -13.04 -2.98 16.24
N ASN A 2 -13.44 -1.74 15.94
CA ASN A 2 -14.87 -1.39 15.84
C ASN A 2 -15.39 -1.78 14.44
N GLU A 3 -16.41 -2.64 14.39
CA GLU A 3 -16.97 -3.18 13.14
C GLU A 3 -17.57 -2.09 12.25
N ALA A 4 -18.34 -1.15 12.81
CA ALA A 4 -18.94 -0.05 12.06
C ALA A 4 -17.88 0.84 11.39
N LYS A 5 -16.80 1.15 12.12
CA LYS A 5 -15.67 1.93 11.59
C LYS A 5 -14.98 1.21 10.43
N MET A 6 -14.80 -0.10 10.51
CA MET A 6 -14.19 -0.86 9.40
C MET A 6 -15.10 -0.91 8.19
N THR A 7 -16.40 -1.15 8.40
CA THR A 7 -17.39 -1.12 7.32
C THR A 7 -17.39 0.23 6.59
N GLU A 8 -17.35 1.34 7.33
CA GLU A 8 -17.29 2.69 6.74
C GLU A 8 -16.02 2.89 5.91
N LEU A 9 -14.86 2.48 6.44
CA LEU A 9 -13.58 2.60 5.73
C LEU A 9 -13.55 1.74 4.46
N THR A 10 -14.07 0.51 4.52
CA THR A 10 -14.16 -0.37 3.35
C THR A 10 -15.13 0.19 2.30
N GLN A 11 -16.28 0.72 2.71
CA GLN A 11 -17.21 1.37 1.77
C GLN A 11 -16.58 2.61 1.10
N ALA A 12 -15.85 3.42 1.86
CA ALA A 12 -15.13 4.57 1.32
C ALA A 12 -14.04 4.14 0.32
N GLU A 13 -13.32 3.06 0.64
CA GLU A 13 -12.33 2.46 -0.25
C GLU A 13 -12.98 1.96 -1.55
N ASP A 14 -14.02 1.14 -1.46
CA ASP A 14 -14.75 0.60 -2.61
C ASP A 14 -15.28 1.73 -3.52
N MET A 15 -15.80 2.81 -2.92
CA MET A 15 -16.25 3.98 -3.67
C MET A 15 -15.12 4.70 -4.39
N ALA A 16 -13.92 4.78 -3.82
CA ALA A 16 -12.76 5.39 -4.46
C ALA A 16 -12.29 4.56 -5.66
N TYR A 17 -12.24 3.23 -5.53
CA TYR A 17 -11.92 2.33 -6.63
C TYR A 17 -12.99 2.37 -7.74
N PHE A 18 -14.27 2.41 -7.39
CA PHE A 18 -15.34 2.54 -8.37
C PHE A 18 -15.23 3.86 -9.17
N ARG A 19 -14.89 4.97 -8.50
CA ARG A 19 -14.62 6.25 -9.19
C ARG A 19 -13.42 6.15 -10.13
N ALA A 20 -12.39 5.40 -9.76
CA ALA A 20 -11.25 5.13 -10.63
C ALA A 20 -11.67 4.36 -11.88
N ASP A 21 -12.50 3.32 -11.74
CA ASP A 21 -13.03 2.56 -12.86
C ASP A 21 -13.84 3.43 -13.82
N LEU A 22 -14.70 4.31 -13.29
CA LEU A 22 -15.44 5.29 -14.09
C LEU A 22 -14.51 6.26 -14.84
N CYS A 23 -13.45 6.72 -14.18
CA CYS A 23 -12.45 7.57 -14.79
C CYS A 23 -11.65 6.86 -15.89
N LEU A 24 -11.36 5.56 -15.73
CA LEU A 24 -10.67 4.76 -16.74
C LEU A 24 -11.56 4.49 -17.95
N TYR A 25 -12.86 4.31 -17.73
CA TYR A 25 -13.83 4.11 -18.82
C TYR A 25 -14.02 5.35 -19.68
N SER A 26 -14.02 6.55 -19.08
CA SER A 26 -14.15 7.82 -19.79
C SER A 26 -13.17 8.87 -19.26
N PRO A 27 -11.87 8.77 -19.61
CA PRO A 27 -10.86 9.67 -19.06
C PRO A 27 -11.02 11.11 -19.54
N GLU A 28 -11.63 11.34 -20.69
CA GLU A 28 -11.88 12.69 -21.22
C GLU A 28 -12.93 13.46 -20.42
N SER A 29 -13.80 12.74 -19.69
CA SER A 29 -14.85 13.33 -18.84
C SER A 29 -14.34 13.87 -17.51
N TYR A 30 -13.05 13.73 -17.19
CA TYR A 30 -12.45 14.16 -15.94
C TYR A 30 -11.27 15.09 -16.18
N CYS A 31 -11.22 16.21 -15.45
CA CYS A 31 -10.06 17.10 -15.46
C CYS A 31 -8.89 16.49 -14.68
N LEU A 32 -7.70 17.09 -14.82
CA LEU A 32 -6.50 16.61 -14.13
C LEU A 32 -6.63 16.68 -12.61
N ASP A 33 -7.34 17.69 -12.08
CA ASP A 33 -7.56 17.83 -10.64
C ASP A 33 -8.51 16.76 -10.09
N GLU A 34 -9.55 16.40 -10.84
CA GLU A 34 -10.46 15.30 -10.47
C GLU A 34 -9.74 13.95 -10.50
N LYS A 35 -8.95 13.70 -11.56
CA LYS A 35 -8.12 12.48 -11.67
C LYS A 35 -7.16 12.37 -10.49
N LYS A 36 -6.50 13.48 -10.13
CA LYS A 36 -5.62 13.54 -8.96
C LYS A 36 -6.40 13.29 -7.67
N GLY A 37 -7.59 13.85 -7.54
CA GLY A 37 -8.51 13.60 -6.42
C GLY A 37 -8.79 12.11 -6.24
N ILE A 38 -9.21 11.43 -7.31
CA ILE A 38 -9.50 9.99 -7.30
C ILE A 38 -8.30 9.17 -6.85
N CYS A 39 -7.10 9.45 -7.39
CA CYS A 39 -5.88 8.74 -6.97
C CYS A 39 -5.56 8.99 -5.49
N ASN A 40 -5.74 10.21 -5.00
CA ASN A 40 -5.50 10.54 -3.59
C ASN A 40 -6.51 9.85 -2.69
N ASP A 41 -7.78 9.81 -3.08
CA ASP A 41 -8.85 9.14 -2.34
C ASP A 41 -8.53 7.65 -2.20
N MET A 42 -8.17 6.96 -3.30
CA MET A 42 -7.76 5.55 -3.27
C MET A 42 -6.60 5.31 -2.29
N MET A 43 -5.54 6.13 -2.37
CA MET A 43 -4.39 5.99 -1.47
C MET A 43 -4.77 6.25 -0.01
N ALA A 44 -5.60 7.26 0.24
CA ALA A 44 -6.00 7.65 1.58
C ALA A 44 -6.89 6.59 2.22
N THR A 45 -7.87 6.06 1.50
CA THR A 45 -8.80 5.04 2.00
C THR A 45 -8.10 3.70 2.22
N SER A 46 -7.29 3.23 1.28
CA SER A 46 -6.51 2.00 1.46
C SER A 46 -5.55 2.10 2.63
N LYS A 47 -4.90 3.27 2.81
CA LYS A 47 -4.05 3.50 3.98
C LYS A 47 -4.87 3.49 5.28
N ALA A 48 -6.04 4.12 5.33
CA ALA A 48 -6.87 4.17 6.52
C ALA A 48 -7.38 2.79 6.97
N VAL A 49 -7.74 1.93 6.02
CA VAL A 49 -8.07 0.52 6.28
C VAL A 49 -6.88 -0.20 6.90
N LEU A 50 -5.70 -0.13 6.26
CA LEU A 50 -4.48 -0.79 6.75
C LEU A 50 -4.05 -0.27 8.13
N ASP A 51 -4.05 1.05 8.33
CA ASP A 51 -3.70 1.67 9.62
C ASP A 51 -4.65 1.19 10.72
N THR A 52 -5.94 1.02 10.43
CA THR A 52 -6.92 0.52 11.40
C THR A 52 -6.65 -0.95 11.74
N MET A 53 -6.35 -1.79 10.75
CA MET A 53 -5.99 -3.19 10.97
C MET A 53 -4.67 -3.33 11.74
N CYS A 54 -3.66 -2.52 11.43
CA CYS A 54 -2.39 -2.50 12.14
C CYS A 54 -2.56 -2.06 13.60
N ASN A 55 -3.32 -1.00 13.85
CA ASN A 55 -3.60 -0.53 15.21
C ASN A 55 -4.34 -1.59 16.04
N ASP A 56 -5.28 -2.31 15.42
CA ASP A 56 -5.99 -3.40 16.07
C ASP A 56 -5.04 -4.53 16.47
N PHE A 57 -4.17 -4.93 15.55
CA PHE A 57 -3.16 -5.95 15.80
C PHE A 57 -2.20 -5.56 16.93
N GLU A 58 -1.74 -4.31 16.97
CA GLU A 58 -0.87 -3.80 18.02
C GLU A 58 -1.54 -3.81 19.41
N GLN A 59 -2.84 -3.50 19.47
CA GLN A 59 -3.62 -3.53 20.72
C GLN A 59 -3.87 -4.94 21.23
N HIS A 60 -4.08 -5.91 20.34
CA HIS A 60 -4.47 -7.27 20.69
C HIS A 60 -3.31 -8.28 20.72
N SER A 61 -2.12 -7.93 20.25
CA SER A 61 -0.93 -8.76 20.45
C SER A 61 -0.40 -8.63 21.89
N PRO A 62 -0.35 -9.72 22.69
CA PRO A 62 0.24 -9.67 24.02
C PRO A 62 1.75 -9.40 23.88
N ARG A 63 2.13 -8.14 24.07
CA ARG A 63 3.51 -7.64 24.01
C ARG A 63 4.25 -7.98 22.71
N CYS A 64 4.00 -7.18 21.67
CA CYS A 64 5.12 -6.62 20.92
C CYS A 64 5.46 -5.24 21.50
N SER A 65 5.77 -5.17 22.80
CA SER A 65 6.56 -4.03 23.28
C SER A 65 7.83 -3.99 22.43
N ARG A 66 8.20 -2.84 21.88
CA ARG A 66 9.48 -2.60 21.16
C ARG A 66 10.76 -3.11 21.89
N GLN A 67 10.62 -3.65 23.08
CA GLN A 67 11.66 -4.19 23.96
C GLN A 67 11.72 -5.74 23.99
N ALA A 68 10.91 -6.47 23.22
CA ALA A 68 11.02 -7.93 23.18
C ALA A 68 12.30 -8.38 22.43
N PRO A 69 13.12 -9.30 22.97
CA PRO A 69 14.45 -9.64 22.41
C PRO A 69 14.45 -10.24 20.99
N GLY A 70 13.28 -10.59 20.44
CA GLY A 70 13.12 -11.18 19.10
C GLY A 70 12.95 -10.18 17.95
N HIS A 71 12.91 -8.87 18.20
CA HIS A 71 12.59 -7.86 17.19
C HIS A 71 13.64 -7.74 16.06
N ALA A 72 14.82 -8.35 16.22
CA ALA A 72 15.83 -8.46 15.18
C ALA A 72 15.45 -9.43 14.03
N LEU A 73 14.45 -10.29 14.22
CA LEU A 73 13.99 -11.24 13.19
C LEU A 73 12.84 -10.69 12.34
N CYS A 74 12.01 -9.80 12.89
CA CYS A 74 10.85 -9.26 12.15
C CYS A 74 11.27 -8.19 11.12
N LEU A 75 12.30 -7.39 11.42
CA LEU A 75 12.83 -6.37 10.49
C LEU A 75 13.79 -6.93 9.42
N ARG A 76 14.16 -8.23 9.47
CA ARG A 76 15.12 -8.85 8.52
C ARG A 76 14.55 -9.14 7.12
N ARG A 77 13.25 -8.97 6.88
CA ARG A 77 12.65 -9.14 5.54
C ARG A 77 12.51 -7.86 4.70
N ARG A 78 12.93 -6.69 5.20
CA ARG A 78 12.90 -5.42 4.45
C ARG A 78 14.20 -4.62 4.55
N LYS A 79 15.34 -5.25 4.23
CA LYS A 79 16.51 -4.49 3.78
C LYS A 79 16.73 -4.78 2.30
N PRO A 80 16.59 -3.80 1.38
CA PRO A 80 17.22 -3.93 0.08
C PRO A 80 18.74 -3.99 0.31
N PRO A 81 19.49 -4.82 -0.43
CA PRO A 81 20.92 -4.91 -0.25
C PRO A 81 21.57 -3.58 -0.64
N SER A 82 22.09 -2.86 0.36
CA SER A 82 23.03 -1.77 0.13
C SER A 82 24.40 -2.37 -0.17
N GLY A 83 24.81 -2.28 -1.44
CA GLY A 83 26.20 -2.38 -1.85
C GLY A 83 26.65 -3.76 -2.35
N GLY A 84 27.01 -3.79 -3.63
CA GLY A 84 28.02 -4.70 -4.17
C GLY A 84 27.49 -6.00 -4.77
N GLY A 85 27.19 -5.96 -6.07
CA GLY A 85 27.05 -7.19 -6.88
C GLY A 85 25.81 -7.15 -7.76
N MET A 86 25.99 -6.73 -9.02
CA MET A 86 24.98 -6.90 -10.06
C MET A 86 24.75 -8.40 -10.26
N SER A 87 23.62 -8.91 -9.78
CA SER A 87 23.20 -10.29 -10.03
C SER A 87 22.92 -10.49 -11.53
N SER A 88 23.39 -11.63 -12.04
CA SER A 88 23.48 -12.06 -13.43
C SER A 88 22.23 -11.92 -14.33
N TRP A 89 21.07 -11.56 -13.78
CA TRP A 89 19.83 -11.38 -14.54
C TRP A 89 19.70 -10.00 -15.20
N ALA A 90 20.54 -9.03 -14.83
CA ALA A 90 20.52 -7.68 -15.39
C ALA A 90 21.32 -7.50 -16.71
N LYS A 91 21.92 -8.58 -17.26
CA LYS A 91 22.65 -8.52 -18.55
C LYS A 91 21.79 -8.87 -19.76
N GLU A 92 20.62 -9.49 -19.60
CA GLU A 92 19.83 -10.00 -20.73
C GLU A 92 18.77 -9.03 -21.26
N ALA A 93 18.57 -7.87 -20.63
CA ALA A 93 17.64 -6.85 -21.10
C ALA A 93 18.31 -5.70 -21.89
N ARG A 94 19.59 -5.84 -22.25
CA ARG A 94 20.36 -4.82 -23.03
C ARG A 94 21.11 -5.44 -24.21
N SER A 95 20.45 -6.30 -24.99
CA SER A 95 20.98 -6.76 -26.28
C SER A 95 19.94 -6.84 -27.41
N THR A 96 18.79 -6.20 -27.27
CA THR A 96 17.81 -6.06 -28.37
C THR A 96 17.37 -4.61 -28.55
N THR A 97 18.35 -3.72 -28.64
CA THR A 97 18.19 -2.47 -29.40
C THR A 97 19.57 -2.01 -29.87
N SER A 98 20.06 -2.63 -30.94
CA SER A 98 20.61 -1.95 -32.11
C SER A 98 20.85 -2.93 -33.24
#